data_AF-R7ULY0-F1
#
_entry.id   AF-R7ULY0-F1
#
_cell.length_a   1.000
_cell.length_b   1.000
_cell.length_c   1.000
_cell.angle_alpha   90.00
_cell.angle_beta   90.00
_cell.angle_gamma   90.00
#
_symmetry.space_group_name_H-M   'P 1'
#
loop_
_entity.id
_entity.type
_entity.pdbx_description
1 polymer ?
#
loop_
_entity_poly.entity_id
_entity_poly.type
_entity_poly.pdbx_seq_one_letter_code
_entity_poly.pdbx_strand_id
1 'polypeptide(L)' 'TTINGAYYAKLPKKVRAAIKEKRCGLLAKGHRLQQDNSPSHNSHITVASGRKCGFEILSR' A
#
# COMPACT_ATOMS: atom_id res chain seq x y z
N THR A 1 -15.86 -10.68 -8.09
CA THR A 1 -14.58 -11.18 -7.51
C THR A 1 -14.32 -10.50 -6.19
N THR A 2 -14.22 -11.25 -5.09
CA THR A 2 -14.02 -10.68 -3.75
C THR A 2 -12.55 -10.34 -3.51
N ILE A 3 -12.24 -9.07 -3.22
CA ILE A 3 -10.89 -8.65 -2.86
C ILE A 3 -10.64 -9.01 -1.39
N ASN A 4 -9.79 -10.01 -1.16
CA ASN A 4 -9.36 -10.40 0.19
C ASN A 4 -8.02 -9.74 0.56
N GLY A 5 -7.64 -9.83 1.84
CA GLY A 5 -6.38 -9.26 2.34
C GLY A 5 -5.14 -9.84 1.64
N ALA A 6 -5.14 -11.13 1.27
CA ALA A 6 -3.99 -11.76 0.62
C ALA A 6 -3.77 -11.24 -0.81
N TYR A 7 -4.86 -10.95 -1.53
CA TYR A 7 -4.80 -10.27 -2.80
C TYR A 7 -4.29 -8.84 -2.61
N TYR A 8 -4.89 -8.09 -1.68
CA TYR A 8 -4.59 -6.69 -1.47
C TYR A 8 -3.13 -6.48 -1.00
N ALA A 9 -2.59 -7.37 -0.15
CA ALA A 9 -1.20 -7.35 0.30
C ALA A 9 -0.17 -7.43 -0.84
N LYS A 10 -0.55 -7.86 -2.05
CA LYS A 10 0.34 -7.87 -3.23
C LYS A 10 0.39 -6.50 -3.92
N LEU A 11 -0.60 -5.64 -3.71
CA LEU A 11 -0.74 -4.35 -4.40
C LEU A 11 0.30 -3.31 -3.97
N PRO A 12 0.70 -3.15 -2.68
CA PRO A 12 1.71 -2.18 -2.28
C PRO A 12 3.01 -2.27 -3.08
N LYS A 13 3.46 -3.48 -3.41
CA LYS A 13 4.66 -3.69 -4.25
C LYS A 13 4.48 -3.15 -5.67
N LYS A 14 3.31 -3.39 -6.27
CA LYS A 14 2.97 -2.89 -7.61
C LYS A 14 2.86 -1.37 -7.62
N VAL A 15 2.23 -0.80 -6.60
CA VAL A 15 2.12 0.66 -6.42
C VAL A 15 3.51 1.28 -6.30
N ARG A 16 4.40 0.71 -5.47
CA ARG A 16 5.78 1.20 -5.34
C ARG A 16 6.54 1.15 -6.67
N ALA A 17 6.41 0.06 -7.43
CA ALA A 17 7.04 -0.05 -8.75
C ALA A 17 6.51 1.02 -9.73
N ALA A 18 5.19 1.23 -9.77
CA ALA A 18 4.57 2.25 -10.61
C ALA A 18 4.97 3.68 -10.20
N ILE A 19 5.13 3.95 -8.89
CA ILE A 19 5.66 5.24 -8.40
C ILE A 19 7.11 5.41 -8.86
N LYS A 20 7.95 4.37 -8.75
CA LYS A 20 9.34 4.44 -9.22
C LYS A 20 9.42 4.81 -10.71
N GLU A 21 8.56 4.21 -11.52
CA GLU A 21 8.52 4.42 -12.98
C GLU A 21 7.96 5.79 -13.35
N LYS A 22 6.81 6.19 -12.77
CA LYS A 22 6.04 7.35 -13.24
C LYS A 22 6.26 8.62 -12.41
N ARG A 23 6.74 8.47 -11.17
CA ARG A 23 6.86 9.54 -10.17
C ARG A 23 8.09 9.32 -9.28
N CYS A 24 9.25 9.05 -9.87
CA CYS A 24 10.48 8.69 -9.16
C CYS A 24 10.84 9.68 -8.02
N GLY A 25 10.63 10.99 -8.21
CA GLY A 25 10.87 12.02 -7.21
C GLY A 25 9.95 11.98 -5.99
N LEU A 26 8.83 11.25 -6.05
CA LEU A 26 7.97 11.00 -4.89
C LEU A 26 8.64 10.04 -3.91
N LEU A 27 9.52 9.15 -4.38
CA LEU A 27 10.16 8.13 -3.55
C LEU A 27 10.98 8.69 -2.40
N ALA A 28 11.61 9.85 -2.60
CA ALA A 28 12.46 10.50 -1.62
C ALA A 28 11.68 11.28 -0.55
N LYS A 29 10.40 11.60 -0.78
CA LYS A 29 9.62 12.51 0.07
C LYS A 29 8.82 11.80 1.17
N GLY A 30 8.93 10.48 1.25
CA GLY A 30 8.06 9.65 2.09
C GLY A 30 6.66 9.52 1.48
N HIS A 31 6.02 8.37 1.66
CA HIS A 31 4.72 8.11 1.06
C HIS A 31 3.68 7.81 2.12
N ARG A 32 2.61 8.60 2.10
CA ARG A 32 1.38 8.31 2.83
C ARG A 32 0.43 7.57 1.90
N LEU A 33 -0.04 6.40 2.34
CA LEU A 33 -1.07 5.64 1.65
C LEU A 33 -2.39 5.85 2.39
N GLN A 34 -3.27 6.65 1.79
CA GLN A 34 -4.64 6.82 2.26
C GLN A 34 -5.53 5.77 1.58
N GLN A 35 -6.25 4.99 2.38
CA GLN A 35 -7.19 3.96 1.93
C GLN A 35 -8.43 3.94 2.84
N ASP A 36 -9.50 3.28 2.41
CA ASP A 36 -10.66 3.05 3.27
C ASP A 36 -10.39 1.95 4.32
N ASN A 37 -11.28 1.85 5.32
CA ASN A 37 -11.12 0.91 6.44
C ASN A 37 -11.67 -0.50 6.17
N SER A 38 -11.82 -0.92 4.90
CA SER A 38 -12.29 -2.26 4.57
C SER A 38 -11.45 -3.34 5.27
N PRO A 39 -12.06 -4.47 5.72
CA PRO A 39 -11.34 -5.54 6.40
C PRO A 39 -10.13 -6.08 5.62
N SER A 40 -10.18 -6.07 4.28
CA SER A 40 -9.06 -6.49 3.44
C SER A 40 -7.88 -5.52 3.49
N HIS A 41 -8.17 -4.22 3.58
CA HIS A 41 -7.20 -3.13 3.67
C HIS A 41 -6.53 -3.07 5.04
N ASN A 42 -7.32 -3.26 6.10
CA ASN A 42 -6.84 -3.26 7.48
C ASN A 42 -6.33 -4.62 7.97
N SER A 43 -6.37 -5.66 7.14
CA SER A 43 -5.81 -6.96 7.50
C SER A 43 -4.31 -6.84 7.83
N HIS A 44 -3.87 -7.61 8.83
CA HIS A 44 -2.49 -7.56 9.31
C HIS A 44 -1.46 -7.76 8.17
N ILE A 45 -1.76 -8.67 7.24
CA ILE A 45 -0.89 -8.96 6.07
C ILE A 45 -0.80 -7.78 5.09
N THR A 46 -1.90 -7.05 4.89
CA THR A 46 -1.91 -5.85 4.04
C THR A 46 -1.09 -4.74 4.69
N VAL A 47 -1.36 -4.44 5.96
CA VAL A 47 -0.68 -3.36 6.69
C VAL A 47 0.81 -3.64 6.77
N ALA A 48 1.21 -4.88 7.07
CA ALA A 48 2.62 -5.29 7.08
C ALA A 48 3.28 -5.13 5.69
N SER A 49 2.59 -5.49 4.62
CA SER A 49 3.10 -5.33 3.25
C SER A 49 3.27 -3.85 2.87
N GLY A 50 2.29 -3.00 3.23
CA GLY A 50 2.36 -1.55 3.04
C GLY A 50 3.57 -0.94 3.75
N ARG A 51 3.73 -1.23 5.04
CA ARG A 51 4.87 -0.77 5.85
C ARG A 51 6.21 -1.26 5.29
N LYS A 52 6.30 -2.53 4.86
CA LYS A 52 7.51 -3.08 4.22
C LYS A 52 7.84 -2.38 2.89
N CYS A 53 6.85 -1.81 2.22
CA CYS A 53 7.05 -1.01 1.00
C CYS A 53 7.41 0.46 1.28
N GLY A 54 7.50 0.86 2.55
CA GLY A 54 7.82 2.23 2.96
C GLY A 54 6.62 3.19 2.94
N PHE A 55 5.39 2.65 2.97
CA PHE A 55 4.19 3.47 3.10
C PHE A 55 3.82 3.68 4.57
N GLU A 56 3.58 4.94 4.92
CA GLU A 56 2.83 5.33 6.11
C GLU A 56 1.34 5.12 5.82
N ILE A 57 0.70 4.16 6.50
CA ILE A 57 -0.73 3.88 6.29
C ILE A 57 -1.56 4.87 7.09
N LEU A 58 -2.40 5.65 6.41
CA LEU A 58 -3.39 6.51 7.04
C LEU A 58 -4.72 5.74 7.10
N SER A 59 -5.06 5.23 8.29
CA SER A 59 -6.42 4.74 8.59
C SER A 59 -7.27 5.91 9.08
N ARG A 60 -8.50 6.03 8.58
CA ARG A 60 -9.41 7.11 9.00
C ARG A 60 -10.26 6.72 10.19
#